data_AF-A0A811KD18-F1
#
_entry.id   AF-A0A811KD18-F1
#
_cell.length_a   1.000
_cell.length_b   1.000
_cell.length_c   1.000
_cell.angle_alpha   90.00
_cell.angle_beta   90.00
_cell.angle_gamma   90.00
#
_symmetry.space_group_name_H-M   'P 1'
#
loop_
_entity.id
_entity.type
_entity.pdbx_description
1 polymer ?
#
loop_
_entity_poly.entity_id
_entity_poly.type
_entity_poly.pdbx_seq_one_letter_code
_entity_poly.pdbx_strand_id
1 'polypeptide(L)'
;MVALVSWLEDVITVKDMDAILKTMTENKSYKEVVFYVEACYSGSVFENIVPKYDNVLAITAANDDESSYATYCDRELDTCLGDWFSISWMEYSDKHDLRKTTIEEEYKMVQERTYRSHVSEYGDDKILDQEVSQIQGDEEPEDRRVYGKVTLVNTRHTLPF
;
A
#
# COMPACT_ATOMS: atom_id res chain seq x y z
N MET A 1 -12.48 13.99 -7.70
CA MET A 1 -12.41 14.81 -6.46
C MET A 1 -10.93 14.82 -6.02
N VAL A 2 -10.38 15.84 -5.34
CA VAL A 2 -8.95 15.78 -4.93
C VAL A 2 -8.86 15.22 -3.51
N ALA A 3 -8.09 14.14 -3.35
CA ALA A 3 -7.76 13.53 -2.07
C ALA A 3 -6.92 14.47 -1.21
N LEU A 4 -7.17 14.38 0.08
CA LEU A 4 -6.46 15.03 1.15
C LEU A 4 -6.00 13.92 2.08
N VAL A 5 -4.69 13.70 2.21
CA VAL A 5 -4.16 12.72 3.17
C VAL A 5 -4.04 13.42 4.51
N SER A 6 -4.92 13.08 5.45
CA SER A 6 -5.04 13.79 6.73
C SER A 6 -4.03 13.31 7.78
N TRP A 7 -3.51 14.25 8.56
CA TRP A 7 -2.73 14.01 9.78
C TRP A 7 -3.34 14.77 10.95
N LEU A 8 -4.11 14.10 11.81
CA LEU A 8 -4.81 14.66 12.98
C LEU A 8 -5.69 15.90 12.68
N GLU A 9 -5.08 17.09 12.58
CA GLU A 9 -5.74 18.36 12.23
C GLU A 9 -5.25 18.99 10.90
N ASP A 10 -4.19 18.45 10.30
CA ASP A 10 -3.59 18.96 9.07
C ASP A 10 -3.84 18.02 7.89
N VAL A 11 -3.57 18.52 6.69
CA VAL A 11 -3.76 17.80 5.44
C VAL A 11 -2.53 17.94 4.58
N ILE A 12 -2.03 16.82 4.07
CA ILE A 12 -1.03 16.80 3.01
C ILE A 12 -1.76 17.02 1.68
N THR A 13 -1.50 18.16 1.05
CA THR A 13 -2.05 18.48 -0.26
C THR A 13 -1.14 17.98 -1.38
N VAL A 14 -1.70 17.92 -2.59
CA VAL A 14 -0.95 17.77 -3.86
C VAL A 14 0.26 18.71 -3.91
N LYS A 15 0.09 19.99 -3.53
CA LYS A 15 1.19 20.96 -3.56
C LYS A 15 2.30 20.63 -2.57
N ASP A 16 1.95 20.16 -1.37
CA ASP A 16 2.93 19.79 -0.35
C ASP A 16 3.73 18.58 -0.82
N MET A 17 3.06 17.57 -1.40
CA MET A 17 3.73 16.39 -1.91
C MET A 17 4.67 16.70 -3.08
N ASP A 18 4.26 17.58 -3.99
CA ASP A 18 5.11 18.07 -5.09
C ASP A 18 6.36 18.79 -4.55
N ALA A 19 6.17 19.66 -3.56
CA ALA A 19 7.28 20.39 -2.92
C ALA A 19 8.25 19.46 -2.18
N ILE A 20 7.74 18.44 -1.50
CA ILE A 20 8.55 17.42 -0.81
C ILE A 20 9.37 16.62 -1.82
N LEU A 21 8.74 16.05 -2.85
CA LEU A 21 9.44 15.26 -3.87
C LEU A 21 10.47 16.08 -4.62
N LYS A 22 10.15 17.33 -4.98
CA LYS A 22 11.12 18.27 -5.56
C LYS A 22 12.35 18.44 -4.65
N THR A 23 12.12 18.75 -3.38
CA THR A 23 13.21 18.98 -2.41
C THR A 23 14.06 17.72 -2.23
N MET A 24 13.44 16.55 -2.11
CA MET A 24 14.16 15.27 -1.96
C MET A 24 14.96 14.92 -3.22
N THR A 25 14.42 15.18 -4.40
CA THR A 25 15.10 14.95 -5.69
C THR A 25 16.31 15.87 -5.84
N GLU A 26 16.14 17.18 -5.62
CA GLU A 26 17.21 18.18 -5.71
C GLU A 26 18.36 17.88 -4.73
N ASN A 27 18.02 17.38 -3.54
CA ASN A 27 18.99 17.01 -2.51
C ASN A 27 19.58 15.60 -2.69
N LYS A 28 19.12 14.81 -3.67
CA LYS A 28 19.51 13.41 -3.87
C LYS A 28 19.34 12.57 -2.60
N SER A 29 18.22 12.78 -1.90
CA SER A 29 17.94 12.15 -0.61
C SER A 29 17.58 10.66 -0.68
N TYR A 30 17.36 10.13 -1.88
CA TYR A 30 17.01 8.73 -2.12
C TYR A 30 17.70 8.20 -3.37
N LYS A 31 17.90 6.87 -3.41
CA LYS A 31 18.22 6.15 -4.65
C LYS A 31 16.93 5.87 -5.41
N GLU A 32 15.98 5.22 -4.73
CA GLU A 32 14.61 4.94 -5.16
C GLU A 32 13.68 5.13 -3.95
N VAL A 33 12.40 5.45 -4.19
CA VAL A 33 11.37 5.50 -3.15
C VAL A 33 10.06 4.94 -3.70
N VAL A 34 9.38 4.14 -2.87
CA VAL A 34 8.06 3.58 -3.19
C VAL A 34 7.05 4.01 -2.14
N PHE A 35 5.93 4.57 -2.58
CA PHE A 35 4.81 4.94 -1.74
C PHE A 35 3.68 3.91 -1.87
N TYR A 36 3.24 3.35 -0.75
CA TYR A 36 2.00 2.56 -0.67
C TYR A 36 0.99 3.42 0.07
N VAL A 37 -0.11 3.80 -0.57
CA VAL A 37 -1.04 4.80 -0.02
C VAL A 37 -2.46 4.26 0.06
N GLU A 38 -2.91 4.05 1.29
CA GLU A 38 -4.30 3.74 1.65
C GLU A 38 -5.06 5.03 1.93
N ALA A 39 -5.89 5.47 0.96
CA ALA A 39 -6.84 6.54 1.17
C ALA A 39 -7.92 6.54 0.08
N CYS A 40 -9.08 7.11 0.39
CA CYS A 40 -10.05 7.49 -0.63
C CYS A 40 -9.44 8.49 -1.61
N TYR A 41 -9.71 8.33 -2.89
CA TYR A 41 -9.25 9.19 -3.99
C TYR A 41 -7.71 9.27 -4.09
N SER A 42 -6.98 8.32 -3.51
CA SER A 42 -5.51 8.37 -3.35
C SER A 42 -4.77 8.65 -4.66
N GLY A 43 -5.28 8.16 -5.80
CA GLY A 43 -4.71 8.41 -7.11
C GLY A 43 -4.59 9.89 -7.46
N SER A 44 -5.57 10.70 -7.04
CA SER A 44 -5.59 12.15 -7.31
C SER A 44 -4.45 12.94 -6.64
N VAL A 45 -3.80 12.37 -5.62
CA VAL A 45 -2.61 12.97 -5.01
C VAL A 45 -1.39 12.82 -5.92
N PHE A 46 -1.28 11.69 -6.63
CA PHE A 46 -0.03 11.26 -7.26
C PHE A 46 -0.05 11.33 -8.79
N GLU A 47 -1.22 11.22 -9.43
CA GLU A 47 -1.38 11.11 -10.89
C GLU A 47 -0.63 12.21 -11.69
N ASN A 48 -0.59 13.42 -11.16
CA ASN A 48 -0.03 14.60 -11.82
C ASN A 48 1.31 15.05 -11.22
N ILE A 49 1.84 14.31 -10.24
CA ILE A 49 3.05 14.68 -9.50
C ILE A 49 4.14 13.64 -9.70
N VAL A 50 3.85 12.38 -9.35
CA VAL A 50 4.86 11.33 -9.33
C VAL A 50 5.53 11.12 -10.70
N PRO A 51 4.80 11.16 -11.84
CA PRO A 51 5.43 11.05 -13.16
C PRO A 51 6.45 12.15 -13.51
N LYS A 52 6.59 13.20 -12.69
CA LYS A 52 7.61 14.25 -12.87
C LYS A 52 8.98 13.89 -12.27
N TYR A 53 9.06 12.85 -11.45
CA TYR A 53 10.24 12.52 -10.65
C TYR A 53 10.71 11.09 -10.96
N ASP A 54 11.96 10.96 -11.42
CA ASP A 54 12.58 9.66 -11.67
C ASP A 54 12.84 8.91 -10.34
N ASN A 55 12.87 7.57 -10.42
CA ASN A 55 13.11 6.69 -9.27
C ASN A 55 12.07 6.83 -8.15
N VAL A 56 10.86 7.24 -8.49
CA VAL A 56 9.70 7.31 -7.58
C VAL A 56 8.59 6.44 -8.15
N LEU A 57 8.05 5.55 -7.32
CA LEU A 57 6.84 4.78 -7.63
C LEU A 57 5.80 5.05 -6.54
N ALA A 58 4.54 5.18 -6.93
CA ALA A 58 3.42 5.22 -6.00
C ALA A 58 2.39 4.16 -6.39
N ILE A 59 1.96 3.35 -5.42
CA ILE A 59 0.89 2.38 -5.53
C ILE A 59 -0.21 2.83 -4.56
N THR A 60 -1.42 2.97 -5.09
CA THR A 60 -2.53 3.62 -4.39
C THR A 60 -3.72 2.68 -4.27
N ALA A 61 -4.46 2.76 -3.16
CA ALA A 61 -5.61 1.89 -2.88
C ALA A 61 -6.81 2.12 -3.82
N ALA A 62 -6.93 3.34 -4.34
CA ALA A 62 -8.04 3.81 -5.14
C ALA A 62 -7.53 4.82 -6.19
N ASN A 63 -8.23 4.88 -7.33
CA ASN A 63 -7.98 5.90 -8.36
C ASN A 63 -8.38 7.32 -7.89
N ASP A 64 -8.42 8.29 -8.80
CA ASP A 64 -8.73 9.70 -8.54
C ASP A 64 -10.23 10.01 -8.33
N ASP A 65 -11.12 9.03 -8.52
CA ASP A 65 -12.58 9.24 -8.52
C ASP A 65 -13.37 8.26 -7.64
N GLU A 66 -12.71 7.48 -6.79
CA GLU A 66 -13.39 6.53 -5.91
C GLU A 66 -12.83 6.48 -4.48
N SER A 67 -13.59 5.85 -3.58
CA SER A 67 -13.17 5.60 -2.20
C SER A 67 -12.39 4.30 -2.07
N SER A 68 -11.53 4.20 -1.06
CA SER A 68 -11.00 2.92 -0.59
C SER A 68 -11.92 2.31 0.46
N TYR A 69 -11.68 1.05 0.87
CA TYR A 69 -12.65 0.29 1.64
C TYR A 69 -12.04 -0.48 2.81
N ALA A 70 -12.67 -0.33 3.97
CA ALA A 70 -12.42 -1.14 5.16
C ALA A 70 -12.82 -2.62 4.97
N THR A 71 -12.17 -3.48 5.74
CA THR A 71 -12.41 -4.92 5.85
C THR A 71 -12.23 -5.41 7.30
N TYR A 72 -12.48 -6.70 7.53
CA TYR A 72 -12.40 -7.30 8.86
C TYR A 72 -13.20 -6.53 9.91
N CYS A 73 -14.43 -6.15 9.53
CA CYS A 73 -15.33 -5.42 10.40
C CYS A 73 -16.00 -6.36 11.42
N ASP A 74 -15.81 -6.05 12.69
CA ASP A 74 -16.32 -6.79 13.83
C ASP A 74 -17.45 -5.99 14.49
N ARG A 75 -18.62 -6.61 14.62
CA ARG A 75 -19.82 -5.96 15.18
C ARG A 75 -19.79 -5.88 16.70
N GLU A 76 -19.09 -6.78 17.37
CA GLU A 76 -18.96 -6.74 18.83
C GLU A 76 -18.02 -5.61 19.26
N LEU A 77 -16.98 -5.35 18.47
CA LEU A 77 -16.05 -4.24 18.67
C LEU A 77 -16.50 -2.92 18.05
N ASP A 78 -17.59 -2.92 17.26
CA ASP A 78 -18.11 -1.77 16.51
C ASP A 78 -17.02 -1.06 15.68
N THR A 79 -16.15 -1.84 15.02
CA THR A 79 -15.00 -1.30 14.28
C THR A 79 -14.52 -2.25 13.19
N CYS A 80 -13.62 -1.77 12.33
CA CYS A 80 -12.94 -2.55 11.30
C CYS A 80 -11.45 -2.67 11.61
N LEU A 81 -10.90 -3.86 11.41
CA LEU A 81 -9.52 -4.18 11.80
C LEU A 81 -8.50 -4.02 10.67
N GLY A 82 -8.94 -3.64 9.47
CA GLY A 82 -8.04 -3.32 8.37
C GLY A 82 -8.77 -2.73 7.17
N ASP A 83 -8.00 -2.44 6.13
CA ASP A 83 -8.47 -1.92 4.86
C ASP A 83 -8.03 -2.84 3.73
N TRP A 84 -8.88 -3.02 2.71
CA TRP A 84 -8.69 -4.03 1.67
C TRP A 84 -7.34 -3.91 0.96
N PHE A 85 -6.89 -2.70 0.62
CA PHE A 85 -5.59 -2.52 -0.01
C PHE A 85 -4.47 -2.83 0.98
N SER A 86 -4.53 -2.24 2.17
CA SER A 86 -3.52 -2.41 3.22
C SER A 86 -3.28 -3.87 3.61
N ILE A 87 -4.33 -4.60 3.97
CA ILE A 87 -4.23 -6.02 4.36
C ILE A 87 -3.82 -6.91 3.19
N SER A 88 -4.09 -6.49 1.95
CA SER A 88 -3.71 -7.28 0.78
C SER A 88 -2.20 -7.35 0.64
N TRP A 89 -1.50 -6.20 0.60
CA TRP A 89 -0.04 -6.20 0.42
C TRP A 89 0.68 -6.72 1.66
N MET A 90 0.23 -6.33 2.87
CA MET A 90 0.87 -6.77 4.12
C MET A 90 0.84 -8.30 4.27
N GLU A 91 -0.33 -8.92 4.14
CA GLU A 91 -0.43 -10.36 4.30
C GLU A 91 0.22 -11.15 3.16
N TYR A 92 0.32 -10.56 1.96
CA TYR A 92 1.06 -11.16 0.88
C TYR A 92 2.54 -11.17 1.22
N SER A 93 3.06 -10.06 1.71
CA SER A 93 4.46 -9.97 2.11
C SER A 93 4.81 -10.89 3.28
N ASP A 94 3.91 -11.06 4.26
CA ASP A 94 4.07 -12.03 5.35
C ASP A 94 4.21 -13.49 4.86
N LYS A 95 3.49 -13.84 3.78
CA LYS A 95 3.35 -15.22 3.30
C LYS A 95 4.38 -15.60 2.22
N HIS A 96 5.08 -14.65 1.61
CA HIS A 96 5.97 -14.89 0.46
C HIS A 96 7.44 -14.60 0.79
N ASP A 97 8.37 -15.23 0.05
CA ASP A 97 9.81 -14.96 0.14
C ASP A 97 10.11 -13.70 -0.69
N LEU A 98 10.20 -12.54 -0.03
CA LEU A 98 10.33 -11.22 -0.67
C LEU A 98 11.58 -11.04 -1.53
N ARG A 99 12.54 -11.96 -1.44
CA ARG A 99 13.75 -12.02 -2.28
C ARG A 99 13.51 -12.71 -3.63
N LYS A 100 12.33 -13.27 -3.83
CA LYS A 100 11.94 -14.00 -5.05
C LYS A 100 10.64 -13.49 -5.65
N THR A 101 10.04 -12.49 -5.03
CA THR A 101 8.77 -11.92 -5.43
C THR A 101 9.01 -10.49 -5.86
N THR A 102 8.55 -10.14 -7.06
CA THR A 102 8.69 -8.77 -7.58
C THR A 102 7.60 -7.87 -7.04
N ILE A 103 7.85 -6.55 -7.07
CA ILE A 103 6.83 -5.55 -6.74
C ILE A 103 5.66 -5.65 -7.74
N GLU A 104 5.91 -5.98 -9.01
CA GLU A 104 4.85 -6.22 -10.00
C GLU A 104 3.93 -7.40 -9.62
N GLU A 105 4.51 -8.50 -9.12
CA GLU A 105 3.74 -9.67 -8.66
C GLU A 105 2.88 -9.34 -7.43
N GLU A 106 3.45 -8.61 -6.45
CA GLU A 106 2.69 -8.09 -5.31
C GLU A 106 1.56 -7.17 -5.79
N TYR A 107 1.87 -6.18 -6.63
CA TYR A 107 0.91 -5.22 -7.17
C TYR A 107 -0.29 -5.91 -7.84
N LYS A 108 -0.04 -6.86 -8.74
CA LYS A 108 -1.10 -7.62 -9.44
C LYS A 108 -1.99 -8.39 -8.46
N MET A 109 -1.38 -9.03 -7.45
CA MET A 109 -2.14 -9.72 -6.40
C MET A 109 -2.97 -8.74 -5.58
N VAL A 110 -2.42 -7.58 -5.24
CA VAL A 110 -3.10 -6.54 -4.44
C VAL A 110 -4.29 -5.99 -5.22
N GLN A 111 -4.12 -5.77 -6.52
CA GLN A 111 -5.18 -5.34 -7.43
C GLN A 111 -6.31 -6.37 -7.50
N GLU A 112 -5.99 -7.67 -7.59
CA GLU A 112 -7.01 -8.74 -7.61
C GLU A 112 -7.76 -8.83 -6.26
N ARG A 113 -7.03 -8.76 -5.14
CA ARG A 113 -7.62 -8.90 -3.80
C ARG A 113 -8.42 -7.66 -3.36
N THR A 114 -8.05 -6.47 -3.85
CA THR A 114 -8.72 -5.18 -3.55
C THR A 114 -9.82 -4.88 -4.58
N TYR A 115 -10.71 -5.82 -4.83
CA TYR A 115 -11.71 -5.75 -5.92
C TYR A 115 -12.77 -4.63 -5.81
N ARG A 116 -12.81 -3.90 -4.69
CA ARG A 116 -13.82 -2.85 -4.43
C ARG A 116 -13.39 -1.46 -4.91
N SER A 117 -12.12 -1.29 -5.22
CA SER A 117 -11.52 -0.09 -5.80
C SER A 117 -10.48 -0.50 -6.84
N HIS A 118 -9.96 0.47 -7.58
CA HIS A 118 -8.95 0.31 -8.61
C HIS A 118 -7.60 0.70 -8.04
N VAL A 119 -6.87 -0.30 -7.56
CA VAL A 119 -5.46 -0.13 -7.20
C VAL A 119 -4.72 0.38 -8.44
N SER A 120 -3.99 1.47 -8.28
CA SER A 120 -3.36 2.21 -9.38
C SER A 120 -1.91 2.54 -9.07
N GLU A 121 -1.03 2.37 -10.06
CA GLU A 121 0.38 2.75 -10.00
C GLU A 121 0.69 4.04 -10.78
N TYR A 122 1.67 4.80 -10.29
CA TYR A 122 2.17 6.03 -10.90
C TYR A 122 3.69 6.13 -10.76
N GLY A 123 4.39 6.60 -11.80
CA GLY A 123 5.83 6.88 -11.74
C GLY A 123 6.69 5.93 -12.55
N ASP A 124 7.87 5.61 -12.02
CA ASP A 124 8.90 4.80 -12.68
C ASP A 124 8.55 3.30 -12.61
N ASP A 125 8.04 2.77 -13.72
CA ASP A 125 7.60 1.38 -13.86
C ASP A 125 8.74 0.37 -13.74
N LYS A 126 10.00 0.77 -13.98
CA LYS A 126 11.17 -0.10 -13.81
C LYS A 126 11.37 -0.55 -12.37
N ILE A 127 10.80 0.16 -11.41
CA ILE A 127 10.82 -0.25 -10.00
C ILE A 127 9.97 -1.50 -9.79
N LEU A 128 8.92 -1.72 -10.60
CA LEU A 128 8.04 -2.89 -10.49
C LEU A 128 8.78 -4.22 -10.72
N ASP A 129 9.84 -4.21 -11.53
CA ASP A 129 10.66 -5.39 -11.84
C ASP A 129 11.57 -5.83 -10.66
N GLN A 130 11.71 -4.99 -9.63
CA GLN A 130 12.59 -5.27 -8.49
C GLN A 130 11.92 -6.21 -7.48
N GLU A 131 12.73 -6.93 -6.72
CA GLU A 131 12.25 -7.76 -5.61
C GLU A 131 11.71 -6.89 -4.47
N VAL A 132 10.59 -7.29 -3.87
CA VAL A 132 9.96 -6.57 -2.75
C VAL A 132 10.94 -6.37 -1.57
N SER A 133 11.87 -7.31 -1.38
CA SER A 133 12.92 -7.20 -0.35
C SER A 133 13.82 -5.96 -0.47
N GLN A 134 13.92 -5.34 -1.66
CA GLN A 134 14.70 -4.11 -1.83
C GLN A 134 14.06 -2.91 -1.10
N ILE A 135 12.76 -2.96 -0.85
CA ILE A 135 11.99 -1.86 -0.23
C ILE A 135 11.42 -2.23 1.14
N GLN A 136 11.00 -3.48 1.35
CA GLN A 136 10.41 -3.95 2.62
C GLN A 136 11.42 -4.71 3.50
N GLY A 137 12.64 -4.93 3.02
CA GLY A 137 13.68 -5.68 3.72
C GLY A 137 13.58 -7.19 3.54
N ASP A 138 14.61 -7.89 4.01
CA ASP A 138 14.73 -9.34 3.96
C ASP A 138 14.64 -9.94 5.36
N GLU A 139 13.44 -10.39 5.76
CA GLU A 139 13.35 -11.27 6.93
C GLU A 139 13.80 -12.68 6.57
N GLU A 140 14.79 -13.22 7.29
CA GLU A 140 15.16 -14.63 7.16
C GLU A 140 13.98 -15.54 7.56
N PRO A 141 13.70 -16.62 6.80
CA PRO A 141 12.58 -17.53 7.07
C PRO A 141 12.54 -18.14 8.48
N GLU A 142 13.67 -18.15 9.20
CA GLU A 142 13.74 -18.66 10.58
C GLU A 142 13.08 -17.72 11.60
N ASP A 143 13.09 -16.41 11.37
CA ASP A 143 12.52 -15.41 12.28
C ASP A 143 10.98 -15.37 12.22
N ARG A 144 10.41 -15.78 11.07
CA ARG A 144 8.94 -15.89 10.89
C ARG A 144 8.28 -16.92 11.80
N ARG A 145 9.02 -17.90 12.35
CA ARG A 145 8.46 -18.88 13.32
C ARG A 145 8.24 -18.26 14.70
N VAL A 146 8.93 -17.16 15.02
CA VAL A 146 8.83 -16.49 16.31
C VAL A 146 7.55 -15.63 16.36
N TYR A 147 7.19 -14.98 15.25
CA TYR A 147 5.99 -14.15 15.14
C TYR A 147 4.76 -14.88 14.56
N GLY A 148 4.95 -15.92 13.74
CA GLY A 148 3.87 -16.73 13.13
C GLY A 148 3.10 -17.64 14.09
N LYS A 149 3.31 -17.52 15.41
CA LYS A 149 2.55 -18.24 16.43
C LYS A 149 1.31 -17.49 16.93
N VAL A 150 0.89 -16.43 16.23
CA VAL A 150 -0.52 -16.01 16.30
C VAL A 150 -1.32 -17.01 15.47
N THR A 151 -1.76 -18.07 16.13
CA THR A 151 -2.78 -18.94 15.56
C THR A 151 -4.03 -18.08 15.42
N LEU A 152 -4.39 -17.70 14.19
CA LEU A 152 -5.76 -17.31 13.90
C LEU A 152 -6.61 -18.51 14.32
N VAL A 153 -7.25 -18.40 15.48
CA VAL A 153 -8.24 -19.37 15.91
C VAL A 153 -9.32 -19.28 14.84
N ASN A 154 -9.39 -20.32 14.00
CA ASN A 154 -10.44 -20.49 13.03
C ASN A 154 -11.76 -20.66 13.80
N THR A 155 -12.40 -19.56 14.15
CA THR A 155 -13.80 -19.57 14.56
C THR A 155 -14.61 -19.77 13.28
N ARG A 156 -14.69 -21.04 12.84
CA ARG A 156 -15.88 -21.53 12.17
C ARG A 156 -17.04 -21.37 13.16
N HIS A 157 -17.57 -20.17 13.26
CA HIS A 157 -18.95 -19.96 13.62
C HIS A 157 -19.65 -19.65 12.31
N THR A 158 -20.16 -20.73 11.71
CA THR A 158 -21.38 -20.63 10.91
C THR A 158 -22.44 -19.97 11.80
N LEU A 159 -22.67 -18.67 11.62
CA LEU A 159 -23.87 -18.05 12.14
C LEU A 159 -24.95 -18.11 11.05
N PRO A 160 -26.11 -18.71 11.34
CA PRO A 160 -27.21 -18.76 10.41
C PRO A 160 -27.89 -17.39 10.31
N PHE A 161 -28.35 -17.09 9.09
CA PHE A 161 -29.17 -15.97 8.61
C PHE A 161 -28.42 -14.67 8.26
#